data_AF-A0A7K3HJB5-F1
#
_entry.id   AF-A0A7K3HJB5-F1
#
_cell.length_a   1.000
_cell.length_b   1.000
_cell.length_c   1.000
_cell.angle_alpha   90.00
_cell.angle_beta   90.00
_cell.angle_gamma   90.00
#
_symmetry.space_group_name_H-M   'P 1'
#
loop_
_entity.id
_entity.type
_entity.pdbx_description
1 polymer ?
#
loop_
_entity_poly.entity_id
_entity_poly.type
_entity_poly.pdbx_seq_one_letter_code
_entity_poly.pdbx_strand_id
1 'polypeptide(L)'
;DERRLGRWARRVLQPGEVRRLARSLKRLGPDGRGPLSVHDVALLDELQTLLGTPSRPRKRELDPLEQLTGLEEVTTFADRSARRRSDRAVEERAEYAHVIVDEAQDLTPMQWRMVGRRGRHATWTVVGDPAQSSWSDPEEAAGARDEALGSRPRRRFTLTVNYRNPAEVAEVAAKVLALAMPGMEPPEAVRSTGLVPRFAVAGGDLGAAVRAEARRLLAEVEGTVGVVVAMDRREEARAWLAGLGERVVALGSLEAKGLEYDATLVVSPAGIADESPAGLRVLYVALTRATQRLTVLSAERDAPDADGVPDLLRE
;
A
#
# COMPACT_ATOMS: atom_id res chain seq x y z
N ASP A 1 4.42 -18.36 -18.95
CA ASP A 1 5.38 -18.72 -20.02
C ASP A 1 5.87 -17.43 -20.68
N GLU A 2 7.17 -17.13 -20.52
CA GLU A 2 7.80 -15.92 -21.06
C GLU A 2 7.80 -15.89 -22.60
N ARG A 3 8.05 -17.03 -23.26
CA ARG A 3 8.05 -17.09 -24.74
C ARG A 3 6.66 -16.81 -25.29
N ARG A 4 5.63 -17.38 -24.64
CA ARG A 4 4.23 -17.10 -24.99
C ARG A 4 3.87 -15.63 -24.77
N LEU A 5 4.27 -15.06 -23.63
CA LEU A 5 4.04 -13.65 -23.33
C LEU A 5 4.74 -12.74 -24.34
N GLY A 6 5.99 -13.02 -24.71
CA GLY A 6 6.72 -12.24 -25.71
C GLY A 6 6.02 -12.23 -27.08
N ARG A 7 5.46 -13.37 -27.51
CA ARG A 7 4.65 -13.43 -28.74
C ARG A 7 3.39 -12.57 -28.65
N TRP A 8 2.71 -12.58 -27.50
CA TRP A 8 1.48 -11.81 -27.29
C TRP A 8 1.72 -10.31 -27.09
N ALA A 9 2.78 -9.94 -26.38
CA ALA A 9 3.18 -8.56 -26.15
C ALA A 9 3.63 -7.86 -27.44
N ARG A 10 4.00 -8.62 -28.49
CA ARG A 10 4.48 -8.09 -29.77
C ARG A 10 5.65 -7.12 -29.52
N ARG A 11 5.49 -5.85 -29.92
CA ARG A 11 6.45 -4.74 -29.71
C ARG A 11 5.98 -3.73 -28.67
N VAL A 12 4.93 -4.04 -27.92
CA VAL A 12 4.41 -3.16 -26.86
C VAL A 12 5.34 -3.18 -25.65
N LEU A 13 5.91 -4.35 -25.34
CA LEU A 13 6.86 -4.53 -24.23
C LEU A 13 8.24 -4.91 -24.76
N GLN A 14 9.26 -4.32 -24.15
CA GLN A 14 10.66 -4.68 -24.37
C GLN A 14 10.97 -6.05 -23.75
N PRO A 15 12.02 -6.76 -24.23
CA PRO A 15 12.38 -8.08 -23.70
C PRO A 15 12.59 -8.11 -22.18
N GLY A 16 13.14 -7.03 -21.60
CA GLY A 16 13.31 -6.88 -20.15
C GLY A 16 11.97 -6.80 -19.39
N GLU A 17 10.98 -6.13 -19.96
CA GLU A 17 9.65 -5.97 -19.38
C GLU A 17 8.84 -7.26 -19.49
N VAL A 18 8.93 -7.95 -20.64
CA VAL A 18 8.35 -9.29 -20.82
C VAL A 18 8.89 -10.24 -19.76
N ARG A 19 10.20 -10.26 -19.51
CA ARG A 19 10.81 -11.05 -18.43
C ARG A 19 10.29 -10.68 -17.05
N ARG A 20 10.12 -9.39 -16.78
CA ARG A 20 9.63 -8.88 -15.48
C ARG A 20 8.18 -9.31 -15.25
N LEU A 21 7.31 -9.10 -16.24
CA LEU A 21 5.90 -9.48 -16.19
C LEU A 21 5.72 -11.01 -16.16
N ALA A 22 6.47 -11.76 -16.95
CA ALA A 22 6.41 -13.23 -16.92
C ALA A 22 6.82 -13.79 -15.54
N ARG A 23 7.82 -13.17 -14.89
CA ARG A 23 8.23 -13.55 -13.53
C ARG A 23 7.14 -13.22 -12.51
N SER A 24 6.52 -12.03 -12.58
CA SER A 24 5.46 -11.68 -11.63
C SER A 24 4.29 -12.67 -11.71
N LEU A 25 3.90 -13.11 -12.92
CA LEU A 25 2.81 -14.06 -13.14
C LEU A 25 3.12 -15.50 -12.74
N LYS A 26 4.36 -15.87 -12.37
CA LYS A 26 4.71 -17.24 -11.93
C LYS A 26 3.96 -17.70 -10.67
N ARG A 27 3.38 -16.77 -9.92
CA ARG A 27 2.49 -17.07 -8.80
C ARG A 27 1.20 -17.79 -9.22
N LEU A 28 0.83 -17.71 -10.49
CA LEU A 28 -0.34 -18.38 -11.05
C LEU A 28 0.07 -19.70 -11.70
N GLY A 29 -0.76 -20.73 -11.49
CA GLY A 29 -0.63 -22.04 -12.12
C GLY A 29 -0.90 -22.00 -13.63
N PRO A 30 -0.63 -23.09 -14.35
CA PRO A 30 -0.85 -23.20 -15.79
C PRO A 30 -2.32 -22.99 -16.23
N ASP A 31 -3.26 -23.24 -15.33
CA ASP A 31 -4.69 -23.03 -15.47
C ASP A 31 -5.15 -21.60 -15.10
N GLY A 32 -4.20 -20.71 -14.78
CA GLY A 32 -4.45 -19.33 -14.37
C GLY A 32 -4.92 -19.19 -12.91
N ARG A 33 -4.94 -20.29 -12.13
CA ARG A 33 -5.34 -20.24 -10.71
C ARG A 33 -4.15 -19.99 -9.80
N GLY A 34 -4.36 -19.21 -8.76
CA GLY A 34 -3.32 -18.93 -7.77
C GLY A 34 -3.65 -17.66 -6.97
N PRO A 35 -2.74 -17.23 -6.10
CA PRO A 35 -2.89 -15.97 -5.38
C PRO A 35 -2.91 -14.80 -6.37
N LEU A 36 -4.08 -14.17 -6.50
CA LEU A 36 -4.24 -12.90 -7.19
C LEU A 36 -3.75 -11.77 -6.28
N SER A 37 -3.07 -10.81 -6.89
CA SER A 37 -2.73 -9.53 -6.27
C SER A 37 -3.87 -8.54 -6.44
N VAL A 38 -3.89 -7.49 -5.61
CA VAL A 38 -4.86 -6.39 -5.73
C VAL A 38 -4.80 -5.73 -7.12
N HIS A 39 -3.63 -5.64 -7.73
CA HIS A 39 -3.45 -5.08 -9.07
C HIS A 39 -4.09 -5.92 -10.18
N ASP A 40 -4.25 -7.24 -9.98
CA ASP A 40 -4.91 -8.10 -10.98
C ASP A 40 -6.39 -7.77 -11.12
N VAL A 41 -7.03 -7.25 -10.08
CA VAL A 41 -8.45 -6.89 -10.09
C VAL A 41 -8.76 -5.90 -11.22
N ALA A 42 -7.93 -4.86 -11.36
CA ALA A 42 -8.12 -3.85 -12.40
C ALA A 42 -7.86 -4.39 -13.82
N LEU A 43 -6.94 -5.35 -13.97
CA LEU A 43 -6.69 -6.01 -15.26
C LEU A 43 -7.84 -6.93 -15.64
N LEU A 44 -8.37 -7.71 -14.68
CA LEU A 44 -9.51 -8.57 -14.90
C LEU A 44 -10.77 -7.77 -15.23
N ASP A 45 -10.97 -6.62 -14.58
CA ASP A 45 -12.08 -5.70 -14.90
C ASP A 45 -11.98 -5.15 -16.32
N GLU A 46 -10.77 -4.78 -16.77
CA GLU A 46 -10.55 -4.36 -18.17
C GLU A 46 -10.87 -5.49 -19.14
N LEU A 47 -10.39 -6.72 -18.85
CA LEU A 47 -10.67 -7.88 -19.70
C LEU A 47 -12.15 -8.21 -19.74
N GLN A 48 -12.87 -8.12 -18.62
CA GLN A 48 -14.32 -8.32 -18.60
C GLN A 48 -15.04 -7.25 -19.44
N THR A 49 -14.57 -6.01 -19.42
CA THR A 49 -15.11 -4.93 -20.26
C THR A 49 -14.89 -5.21 -21.75
N LEU A 50 -13.71 -5.72 -22.13
CA LEU A 50 -13.34 -5.96 -23.52
C LEU A 50 -13.94 -7.26 -24.10
N LEU A 51 -14.01 -8.32 -23.27
CA LEU A 51 -14.39 -9.67 -23.70
C LEU A 51 -15.82 -10.04 -23.31
N GLY A 52 -16.45 -9.27 -22.42
CA GLY A 52 -17.74 -9.59 -21.81
C GLY A 52 -17.64 -10.64 -20.69
N THR A 53 -18.78 -10.90 -20.05
CA THR A 53 -18.86 -11.91 -18.99
C THR A 53 -18.78 -13.31 -19.61
N PRO A 54 -17.79 -14.13 -19.22
CA PRO A 54 -17.70 -15.49 -19.74
C PRO A 54 -18.95 -16.28 -19.37
N SER A 55 -19.49 -17.05 -20.33
CA SER A 55 -20.65 -17.90 -20.11
C SER A 55 -20.37 -18.83 -18.93
N ARG A 56 -21.14 -18.70 -17.84
CA ARG A 56 -21.08 -19.69 -16.76
C ARG A 56 -21.44 -21.05 -17.36
N PRO A 57 -20.63 -22.11 -17.17
CA PRO A 57 -21.01 -23.43 -17.60
C PRO A 57 -22.36 -23.76 -16.95
N ARG A 58 -23.32 -24.23 -17.75
CA ARG A 58 -24.60 -24.68 -17.22
C ARG A 58 -24.29 -25.71 -16.13
N LYS A 59 -24.57 -25.38 -14.86
CA LYS A 59 -24.75 -26.42 -13.86
C LYS A 59 -25.85 -27.31 -14.44
N ARG A 60 -25.54 -28.59 -14.62
CA ARG A 60 -26.54 -29.59 -14.95
C ARG A 60 -27.57 -29.47 -13.82
N GLU A 61 -28.72 -28.86 -14.09
CA GLU A 61 -29.88 -29.08 -13.25
C GLU A 61 -30.07 -30.60 -13.31
N LEU A 62 -29.82 -31.27 -12.20
CA LEU A 62 -30.13 -32.69 -12.08
C LEU A 62 -31.59 -32.84 -12.51
N ASP A 63 -31.83 -33.78 -13.41
CA ASP A 63 -33.17 -34.08 -13.89
C ASP A 63 -34.03 -34.37 -12.65
N PRO A 64 -35.20 -33.72 -12.45
CA PRO A 64 -36.10 -34.05 -11.34
C PRO A 64 -36.42 -35.56 -11.25
N LEU A 65 -36.29 -36.29 -12.37
CA LEU A 65 -36.39 -37.74 -12.44
C LEU A 65 -35.21 -38.51 -11.82
N GLU A 66 -34.01 -37.93 -11.75
CA GLU A 66 -32.86 -38.50 -11.02
C GLU A 66 -33.00 -38.33 -9.48
N GLN A 67 -33.88 -37.45 -9.00
CA GLN A 67 -34.22 -37.28 -7.58
C GLN A 67 -35.40 -38.14 -7.12
N LEU A 68 -36.09 -38.84 -8.02
CA LEU A 68 -37.26 -39.64 -7.71
C LEU A 68 -36.95 -40.99 -7.03
N THR A 69 -35.68 -41.27 -6.73
CA THR A 69 -35.31 -42.32 -5.77
C THR A 69 -35.12 -41.72 -4.37
N GLY A 70 -36.23 -41.32 -3.75
CA GLY A 70 -36.35 -41.18 -2.29
C GLY A 70 -36.53 -39.75 -1.76
N LEU A 71 -37.79 -39.43 -1.45
CA LEU A 71 -38.31 -38.31 -0.64
C LEU A 71 -38.37 -36.92 -1.34
N GLU A 72 -39.57 -36.58 -1.83
CA GLU A 72 -39.94 -35.23 -2.26
C GLU A 72 -40.06 -34.28 -1.04
N GLU A 73 -39.08 -33.41 -0.83
CA GLU A 73 -39.29 -32.17 -0.08
C GLU A 73 -39.98 -31.15 -1.00
N VAL A 74 -41.27 -30.89 -0.75
CA VAL A 74 -42.06 -29.90 -1.49
C VAL A 74 -41.58 -28.51 -1.12
N THR A 75 -40.58 -28.01 -1.84
CA THR A 75 -40.12 -26.62 -1.71
C THR A 75 -41.11 -25.66 -2.37
N THR A 76 -41.35 -24.52 -1.72
CA THR A 76 -42.33 -23.54 -2.19
C THR A 76 -41.82 -22.78 -3.42
N PHE A 77 -42.71 -22.17 -4.20
CA PHE A 77 -42.32 -21.26 -5.30
C PHE A 77 -41.44 -20.10 -4.79
N ALA A 78 -41.62 -19.68 -3.54
CA ALA A 78 -40.80 -18.67 -2.88
C ALA A 78 -39.35 -19.14 -2.67
N ASP A 79 -39.12 -20.41 -2.31
CA ASP A 79 -37.77 -20.98 -2.13
C ASP A 79 -37.02 -21.11 -3.46
N ARG A 80 -37.70 -21.55 -4.53
CA ARG A 80 -37.12 -21.58 -5.89
C ARG A 80 -36.79 -20.18 -6.38
N SER A 81 -37.62 -19.19 -6.06
CA SER A 81 -37.40 -17.79 -6.40
C SER A 81 -36.28 -17.14 -5.58
N ALA A 82 -36.10 -17.55 -4.32
CA ALA A 82 -34.99 -17.13 -3.47
C ALA A 82 -33.66 -17.72 -3.95
N ARG A 83 -33.64 -18.99 -4.37
CA ARG A 83 -32.46 -19.64 -4.98
C ARG A 83 -32.08 -19.04 -6.34
N ARG A 84 -33.05 -18.69 -7.19
CA ARG A 84 -32.78 -17.94 -8.44
C ARG A 84 -32.27 -16.51 -8.18
N ARG A 85 -32.71 -15.88 -7.08
CA ARG A 85 -32.18 -14.59 -6.61
C ARG A 85 -30.78 -14.70 -6.00
N SER A 86 -30.43 -15.84 -5.37
CA SER A 86 -29.07 -16.08 -4.87
C SER A 86 -28.08 -16.48 -5.97
N ASP A 87 -28.54 -17.16 -7.03
CA ASP A 87 -27.71 -17.53 -8.19
C ASP A 87 -27.49 -16.38 -9.19
N ARG A 88 -28.39 -15.38 -9.20
CA ARG A 88 -28.04 -14.01 -9.56
C ARG A 88 -27.18 -13.42 -8.44
N ALA A 89 -25.99 -13.99 -8.27
CA ALA A 89 -24.88 -13.34 -7.59
C ALA A 89 -24.91 -11.89 -8.03
N VAL A 90 -25.24 -11.00 -7.07
CA VAL A 90 -25.40 -9.56 -7.20
C VAL A 90 -24.72 -9.07 -8.47
N GLU A 91 -25.48 -8.84 -9.54
CA GLU A 91 -24.94 -8.07 -10.67
C GLU A 91 -24.50 -6.75 -10.03
N GLU A 92 -23.20 -6.59 -9.88
CA GLU A 92 -22.59 -5.43 -9.25
C GLU A 92 -23.20 -4.22 -9.94
N ARG A 93 -23.88 -3.35 -9.16
CA ARG A 93 -24.42 -2.11 -9.72
C ARG A 93 -23.23 -1.38 -10.34
N ALA A 94 -23.19 -1.32 -11.66
CA ALA A 94 -22.02 -0.88 -12.41
C ALA A 94 -21.74 0.62 -12.27
N GLU A 95 -22.66 1.38 -11.66
CA GLU A 95 -22.59 2.83 -11.54
C GLU A 95 -22.83 3.29 -10.10
N TYR A 96 -21.98 4.21 -9.63
CA TYR A 96 -22.11 4.85 -8.33
C TYR A 96 -22.56 6.30 -8.50
N ALA A 97 -23.33 6.81 -7.52
CA ALA A 97 -23.71 8.22 -7.46
C ALA A 97 -22.58 9.12 -6.90
N HIS A 98 -21.75 8.56 -6.01
CA HIS A 98 -20.59 9.24 -5.44
C HIS A 98 -19.44 8.25 -5.28
N VAL A 99 -18.23 8.68 -5.60
CA VAL A 99 -16.99 7.90 -5.43
C VAL A 99 -16.05 8.65 -4.49
N ILE A 100 -15.62 7.98 -3.43
CA ILE A 100 -14.56 8.46 -2.54
C ILE A 100 -13.33 7.62 -2.82
N VAL A 101 -12.23 8.29 -3.17
CA VAL A 101 -10.92 7.67 -3.32
C VAL A 101 -10.03 8.28 -2.25
N ASP A 102 -9.66 7.46 -1.28
CA ASP A 102 -8.62 7.79 -0.30
C ASP A 102 -7.28 7.22 -0.77
N GLU A 103 -6.17 7.78 -0.29
CA GLU A 103 -4.80 7.44 -0.70
C GLU A 103 -4.64 7.38 -2.24
N ALA A 104 -5.23 8.37 -2.92
CA ALA A 104 -5.35 8.45 -4.37
C ALA A 104 -4.00 8.31 -5.12
N GLN A 105 -2.90 8.64 -4.46
CA GLN A 105 -1.55 8.52 -4.98
C GLN A 105 -1.02 7.08 -5.10
N ASP A 106 -1.72 6.09 -4.55
CA ASP A 106 -1.41 4.65 -4.69
C ASP A 106 -2.22 3.96 -5.78
N LEU A 107 -3.25 4.62 -6.33
CA LEU A 107 -4.00 4.04 -7.43
C LEU A 107 -3.14 4.03 -8.69
N THR A 108 -2.94 2.82 -9.21
CA THR A 108 -2.30 2.61 -10.52
C THR A 108 -3.20 3.13 -11.66
N PRO A 109 -2.63 3.42 -12.84
CA PRO A 109 -3.41 3.84 -14.00
C PRO A 109 -4.59 2.92 -14.35
N MET A 110 -4.39 1.60 -14.25
CA MET A 110 -5.45 0.62 -14.50
C MET A 110 -6.57 0.67 -13.44
N GLN A 111 -6.23 0.95 -12.18
CA GLN A 111 -7.22 1.14 -11.13
C GLN A 111 -8.02 2.43 -11.34
N TRP A 112 -7.38 3.53 -11.77
CA TRP A 112 -8.09 4.75 -12.16
C TRP A 112 -9.08 4.49 -13.29
N ARG A 113 -8.69 3.73 -14.33
CA ARG A 113 -9.61 3.33 -15.42
C ARG A 113 -10.80 2.52 -14.92
N MET A 114 -10.54 1.53 -14.04
CA MET A 114 -11.56 0.68 -13.43
C MET A 114 -12.59 1.50 -12.63
N VAL A 115 -12.12 2.41 -11.77
CA VAL A 115 -13.01 3.26 -10.96
C VAL A 115 -13.71 4.31 -11.84
N GLY A 116 -13.00 4.88 -12.82
CA GLY A 116 -13.56 5.84 -13.79
C GLY A 116 -14.74 5.29 -14.59
N ARG A 117 -14.70 4.00 -14.98
CA ARG A 117 -15.85 3.32 -15.61
C ARG A 117 -17.10 3.34 -14.72
N ARG A 118 -16.92 3.13 -13.42
CA ARG A 118 -17.99 3.03 -12.43
C ARG A 118 -18.47 4.41 -11.93
N GLY A 119 -17.64 5.44 -12.09
CA GLY A 119 -17.90 6.81 -11.64
C GLY A 119 -18.20 7.82 -12.74
N ARG A 120 -18.53 7.38 -13.98
CA ARG A 120 -18.75 8.28 -15.14
C ARG A 120 -19.76 9.40 -14.87
N HIS A 121 -20.81 9.10 -14.11
CA HIS A 121 -21.86 10.04 -13.73
C HIS A 121 -21.82 10.40 -12.23
N ALA A 122 -20.80 9.91 -11.51
CA ALA A 122 -20.66 10.16 -10.08
C ALA A 122 -20.12 11.56 -9.80
N THR A 123 -20.42 12.04 -8.60
CA THR A 123 -19.60 13.06 -7.94
C THR A 123 -18.38 12.39 -7.28
N TRP A 124 -17.29 13.13 -7.08
CA TRP A 124 -16.03 12.56 -6.62
C TRP A 124 -15.44 13.33 -5.45
N THR A 125 -14.91 12.59 -4.49
CA THR A 125 -14.03 13.10 -3.43
C THR A 125 -12.72 12.34 -3.53
N VAL A 126 -11.64 13.02 -3.89
CA VAL A 126 -10.32 12.40 -4.07
C VAL A 126 -9.37 12.99 -3.04
N VAL A 127 -8.88 12.14 -2.15
CA VAL A 127 -7.99 12.48 -1.04
C VAL A 127 -6.68 11.73 -1.24
N GLY A 128 -5.56 12.40 -0.98
CA GLY A 128 -4.25 11.80 -1.08
C GLY A 128 -3.13 12.78 -0.80
N ASP A 129 -1.95 12.23 -0.53
CA ASP A 129 -0.72 12.98 -0.28
C ASP A 129 0.34 12.53 -1.30
N PRO A 130 0.70 13.37 -2.29
CA PRO A 130 1.71 13.02 -3.29
C PRO A 130 3.08 12.64 -2.68
N ALA A 131 3.43 13.20 -1.50
CA ALA A 131 4.66 12.86 -0.78
C ALA A 131 4.71 11.40 -0.33
N GLN A 132 3.55 10.77 -0.20
CA GLN A 132 3.43 9.38 0.23
C GLN A 132 3.22 8.43 -0.95
N SER A 133 3.39 8.87 -2.20
CA SER A 133 3.19 8.00 -3.36
C SER A 133 4.28 6.95 -3.46
N SER A 134 3.85 5.70 -3.54
CA SER A 134 4.69 4.53 -3.84
C SER A 134 4.83 4.26 -5.34
N TRP A 135 4.04 4.93 -6.19
CA TRP A 135 4.09 4.76 -7.64
C TRP A 135 5.33 5.46 -8.22
N SER A 136 5.98 4.80 -9.18
CA SER A 136 7.25 5.27 -9.74
C SER A 136 7.10 6.41 -10.74
N ASP A 137 5.94 6.54 -11.38
CA ASP A 137 5.65 7.57 -12.40
C ASP A 137 4.43 8.41 -12.02
N PRO A 138 4.60 9.49 -11.22
CA PRO A 138 3.51 10.33 -10.78
C PRO A 138 2.72 11.00 -11.91
N GLU A 139 3.37 11.27 -13.05
CA GLU A 139 2.72 11.92 -14.20
C GLU A 139 1.75 10.95 -14.90
N GLU A 140 2.16 9.70 -15.08
CA GLU A 140 1.29 8.66 -15.63
C GLU A 140 0.04 8.46 -14.75
N ALA A 141 0.22 8.35 -13.43
CA ALA A 141 -0.88 8.20 -12.49
C ALA A 141 -1.80 9.43 -12.48
N ALA A 142 -1.23 10.64 -12.56
CA ALA A 142 -2.01 11.88 -12.65
C ALA A 142 -2.80 11.98 -13.96
N GLY A 143 -2.23 11.55 -15.08
CA GLY A 143 -2.91 11.49 -16.38
C GLY A 143 -4.09 10.53 -16.36
N ALA A 144 -3.91 9.33 -15.80
CA ALA A 144 -4.98 8.34 -15.67
C ALA A 144 -6.10 8.80 -14.73
N ARG A 145 -5.76 9.47 -13.61
CA ARG A 145 -6.75 10.14 -12.75
C ARG A 145 -7.55 11.18 -13.52
N ASP A 146 -6.87 12.04 -14.27
CA ASP A 146 -7.52 13.13 -15.00
C ASP A 146 -8.43 12.59 -16.11
N GLU A 147 -8.05 11.49 -16.78
CA GLU A 147 -8.93 10.74 -17.70
C GLU A 147 -10.17 10.19 -16.99
N ALA A 148 -9.99 9.59 -15.81
CA ALA A 148 -11.09 9.01 -15.02
C ALA A 148 -12.10 10.06 -14.52
N LEU A 149 -11.61 11.23 -14.09
CA LEU A 149 -12.45 12.33 -13.59
C LEU A 149 -13.12 13.12 -14.74
N GLY A 150 -12.54 13.09 -15.94
CA GLY A 150 -13.03 13.80 -17.11
C GLY A 150 -12.93 15.32 -16.99
N SER A 151 -13.78 16.05 -17.72
CA SER A 151 -13.70 17.52 -17.88
C SER A 151 -14.58 18.32 -16.92
N ARG A 152 -15.19 17.68 -15.91
CA ARG A 152 -16.07 18.38 -14.96
C ARG A 152 -15.30 19.40 -14.12
N PRO A 153 -15.92 20.52 -13.71
CA PRO A 153 -15.27 21.47 -12.82
C PRO A 153 -14.76 20.81 -11.54
N ARG A 154 -13.50 21.07 -11.18
CA ARG A 154 -12.83 20.50 -10.02
C ARG A 154 -12.48 21.60 -9.04
N ARG A 155 -12.59 21.32 -7.75
CA ARG A 155 -12.06 22.16 -6.67
C ARG A 155 -10.95 21.40 -5.98
N ARG A 156 -9.86 22.09 -5.69
CA ARG A 156 -8.74 21.54 -4.92
C ARG A 156 -8.66 22.29 -3.61
N PHE A 157 -8.56 21.54 -2.52
CA PHE A 157 -8.32 22.04 -1.19
C PHE A 157 -7.05 21.37 -0.68
N THR A 158 -6.16 22.16 -0.08
CA THR A 158 -4.95 21.65 0.56
C THR A 158 -5.12 21.79 2.05
N LEU A 159 -4.97 20.68 2.78
CA LEU A 159 -4.97 20.69 4.24
C LEU A 159 -3.54 20.97 4.70
N THR A 160 -3.33 22.13 5.30
CA THR A 160 -2.00 22.60 5.72
C THR A 160 -1.71 22.34 7.19
N VAL A 161 -2.66 21.77 7.95
CA VAL A 161 -2.52 21.56 9.40
C VAL A 161 -2.46 20.08 9.71
N ASN A 162 -1.39 19.65 10.40
CA ASN A 162 -1.19 18.29 10.86
C ASN A 162 -1.54 18.15 12.35
N TYR A 163 -2.54 17.31 12.64
CA TYR A 163 -2.94 16.95 14.00
C TYR A 163 -2.38 15.60 14.45
N ARG A 164 -1.85 14.80 13.52
CA ARG A 164 -1.42 13.42 13.74
C ARG A 164 -0.02 13.33 14.31
N ASN A 165 0.97 13.99 13.70
CA ASN A 165 2.36 13.90 14.18
C ASN A 165 2.70 15.09 15.08
N PRO A 166 3.47 14.89 16.16
CA PRO A 166 4.03 16.01 16.90
C PRO A 166 4.98 16.85 16.03
N ALA A 167 5.11 18.14 16.34
CA ALA A 167 5.99 19.08 15.66
C ALA A 167 7.44 18.56 15.59
N GLU A 168 7.93 17.97 16.68
CA GLU A 168 9.29 17.46 16.76
C GLU A 168 9.54 16.30 15.77
N VAL A 169 8.53 15.47 15.49
CA VAL A 169 8.59 14.41 14.46
C VAL A 169 8.46 15.01 13.06
N ALA A 170 7.56 15.98 12.89
CA ALA A 170 7.32 16.65 11.62
C ALA A 170 8.57 17.41 11.13
N GLU A 171 9.32 18.04 12.02
CA GLU A 171 10.57 18.73 11.73
C GLU A 171 11.63 17.79 11.13
N VAL A 172 11.78 16.59 11.69
CA VAL A 172 12.70 15.57 11.14
C VAL A 172 12.23 15.08 9.77
N ALA A 173 10.92 14.82 9.62
CA ALA A 173 10.37 14.36 8.36
C ALA A 173 10.45 15.44 7.26
N ALA A 174 10.34 16.73 7.61
CA ALA A 174 10.43 17.85 6.67
C ALA A 174 11.77 17.90 5.93
N LYS A 175 12.88 17.51 6.59
CA LYS A 175 14.21 17.42 5.97
C LYS A 175 14.23 16.40 4.83
N VAL A 176 13.65 15.22 5.08
CA VAL A 176 13.51 14.19 4.03
C VAL A 176 12.54 14.61 2.94
N LEU A 177 11.45 15.30 3.30
CA LEU A 177 10.49 15.81 2.33
C LEU A 177 11.14 16.79 1.34
N ALA A 178 12.00 17.71 1.83
CA ALA A 178 12.70 18.67 0.98
C ALA A 178 13.61 17.99 -0.06
N LEU A 179 14.21 16.85 0.29
CA LEU A 179 15.00 16.02 -0.63
C LEU A 179 14.10 15.21 -1.58
N ALA A 180 13.03 14.61 -1.05
CA ALA A 180 12.14 13.72 -1.80
C ALA A 180 11.29 14.48 -2.83
N MET A 181 10.85 15.69 -2.48
CA MET A 181 9.94 16.54 -3.27
C MET A 181 10.30 18.03 -3.10
N PRO A 182 11.36 18.52 -3.78
CA PRO A 182 11.76 19.92 -3.70
C PRO A 182 10.61 20.87 -4.03
N GLY A 183 10.40 21.88 -3.17
CA GLY A 183 9.34 22.87 -3.32
C GLY A 183 7.98 22.47 -2.74
N MET A 184 7.85 21.27 -2.16
CA MET A 184 6.68 20.90 -1.37
C MET A 184 6.82 21.41 0.07
N GLU A 185 5.82 22.17 0.52
CA GLU A 185 5.74 22.62 1.92
C GLU A 185 5.14 21.53 2.80
N PRO A 186 5.79 21.14 3.92
CA PRO A 186 5.20 20.23 4.89
C PRO A 186 4.01 20.91 5.60
N PRO A 187 2.99 20.13 6.03
CA PRO A 187 1.90 20.68 6.84
C PRO A 187 2.41 21.13 8.21
N GLU A 188 1.85 22.23 8.72
CA GLU A 188 2.14 22.78 10.05
C GLU A 188 1.59 21.87 11.14
N ALA A 189 2.48 21.30 11.95
CA ALA A 189 2.09 20.48 13.09
C ALA A 189 1.69 21.36 14.27
N VAL A 190 0.43 21.25 14.71
CA VAL A 190 -0.12 22.05 15.82
C VAL A 190 -0.06 21.34 17.17
N ARG A 191 0.44 20.10 17.19
CA ARG A 191 0.62 19.31 18.41
C ARG A 191 2.12 19.22 18.72
N SER A 192 2.47 19.36 19.98
CA SER A 192 3.84 19.13 20.49
C SER A 192 3.77 18.20 21.69
N THR A 193 4.77 17.32 21.80
CA THR A 193 4.91 16.43 22.97
C THR A 193 6.01 16.91 23.92
N GLY A 194 6.87 17.84 23.48
CA GLY A 194 8.10 18.24 24.17
C GLY A 194 9.19 17.15 24.16
N LEU A 195 8.97 16.06 23.42
CA LEU A 195 9.88 14.92 23.34
C LEU A 195 10.65 14.98 22.02
N VAL A 196 11.92 15.37 22.10
CA VAL A 196 12.80 15.45 20.94
C VAL A 196 13.09 14.04 20.40
N PRO A 197 13.05 13.82 19.06
CA PRO A 197 13.46 12.57 18.45
C PRO A 197 14.86 12.16 18.88
N ARG A 198 15.01 10.87 19.17
CA ARG A 198 16.30 10.33 19.60
C ARG A 198 17.07 9.79 18.40
N PHE A 199 18.34 10.17 18.30
CA PHE A 199 19.28 9.60 17.34
C PHE A 199 20.25 8.68 18.07
N ALA A 200 20.44 7.46 17.56
CA ALA A 200 21.40 6.50 18.07
C ALA A 200 22.20 5.89 16.93
N VAL A 201 23.39 5.39 17.26
CA VAL A 201 24.26 4.70 16.32
C VAL A 201 24.33 3.24 16.70
N ALA A 202 24.05 2.36 15.74
CA ALA A 202 24.31 0.95 15.87
C ALA A 202 25.83 0.75 15.93
N GLY A 203 26.31 0.18 17.04
CA GLY A 203 27.70 -0.27 17.14
C GLY A 203 27.95 -1.49 16.24
N GLY A 204 28.81 -2.42 16.68
CA GLY A 204 29.17 -3.60 15.89
C GLY A 204 28.05 -4.62 15.66
N ASP A 205 26.96 -4.60 16.43
CA ASP A 205 25.82 -5.50 16.30
C ASP A 205 24.51 -4.72 16.15
N LEU A 206 24.03 -4.64 14.90
CA LEU A 206 22.78 -3.96 14.55
C LEU A 206 21.56 -4.62 15.21
N GLY A 207 21.51 -5.95 15.27
CA GLY A 207 20.36 -6.66 15.83
C GLY A 207 20.24 -6.44 17.34
N ALA A 208 21.36 -6.46 18.06
CA ALA A 208 21.40 -6.12 19.48
C ALA A 208 20.98 -4.66 19.73
N ALA A 209 21.45 -3.72 18.90
CA ALA A 209 21.09 -2.30 19.00
C ALA A 209 19.59 -2.07 18.74
N VAL A 210 19.03 -2.64 17.67
CA VAL A 210 17.60 -2.57 17.35
C VAL A 210 16.77 -3.11 18.52
N ARG A 211 17.16 -4.27 19.07
CA ARG A 211 16.45 -4.89 20.19
C ARG A 211 16.52 -4.06 21.46
N ALA A 212 17.65 -3.42 21.74
CA ALA A 212 17.81 -2.53 22.89
C ALA A 212 16.90 -1.30 22.77
N GLU A 213 16.89 -0.65 21.60
CA GLU A 213 16.04 0.53 21.36
C GLU A 213 14.56 0.19 21.36
N ALA A 214 14.15 -0.94 20.78
CA ALA A 214 12.76 -1.39 20.81
C ALA A 214 12.27 -1.61 22.25
N ARG A 215 13.09 -2.19 23.12
CA ARG A 215 12.76 -2.35 24.55
C ARG A 215 12.63 -1.03 25.29
N ARG A 216 13.53 -0.10 25.02
CA ARG A 216 13.48 1.24 25.61
C ARG A 216 12.16 1.92 25.24
N LEU A 217 11.79 1.89 23.95
CA LEU A 217 10.52 2.43 23.47
C LEU A 217 9.31 1.74 24.10
N LEU A 218 9.31 0.40 24.21
CA LEU A 218 8.23 -0.36 24.86
C LEU A 218 8.03 0.01 26.35
N ALA A 219 9.09 0.46 27.03
CA ALA A 219 9.02 0.94 28.40
C ALA A 219 8.56 2.41 28.50
N GLU A 220 8.70 3.18 27.42
CA GLU A 220 8.37 4.61 27.38
C GLU A 220 6.97 4.93 26.86
N VAL A 221 6.33 3.98 26.18
CA VAL A 221 4.95 4.09 25.71
C VAL A 221 4.12 2.93 26.23
N GLU A 222 2.83 3.15 26.51
CA GLU A 222 1.90 2.06 26.84
C GLU A 222 1.37 1.35 25.59
N GLY A 223 1.38 2.04 24.44
CA GLY A 223 0.87 1.54 23.17
C GLY A 223 1.88 0.72 22.37
N THR A 224 1.87 0.94 21.06
CA THR A 224 2.58 0.10 20.08
C THR A 224 3.89 0.72 19.59
N VAL A 225 4.85 -0.13 19.25
CA VAL A 225 6.16 0.25 18.70
C VAL A 225 6.33 -0.35 17.31
N GLY A 226 6.42 0.49 16.30
CA GLY A 226 6.77 0.09 14.93
C GLY A 226 8.28 0.14 14.73
N VAL A 227 8.90 -0.96 14.30
CA VAL A 227 10.31 -0.99 13.91
C VAL A 227 10.38 -1.11 12.40
N VAL A 228 10.75 -0.02 11.74
CA VAL A 228 10.77 0.10 10.28
C VAL A 228 12.20 -0.10 9.78
N VAL A 229 12.37 -1.06 8.88
CA VAL A 229 13.64 -1.40 8.23
C VAL A 229 13.44 -1.42 6.71
N ALA A 230 14.54 -1.43 5.95
CA ALA A 230 14.52 -1.79 4.54
C ALA A 230 13.82 -3.16 4.33
N MET A 231 13.04 -3.31 3.26
CA MET A 231 12.29 -4.50 2.89
C MET A 231 13.14 -5.78 2.88
N ASP A 232 14.40 -5.70 2.44
CA ASP A 232 15.32 -6.85 2.42
C ASP A 232 15.73 -7.34 3.82
N ARG A 233 15.65 -6.47 4.83
CA ARG A 233 15.93 -6.77 6.24
C ARG A 233 14.69 -7.14 7.06
N ARG A 234 13.52 -7.22 6.42
CA ARG A 234 12.24 -7.45 7.11
C ARG A 234 12.22 -8.70 7.99
N GLU A 235 12.77 -9.80 7.48
CA GLU A 235 12.83 -11.07 8.23
C GLU A 235 13.88 -11.03 9.34
N GLU A 236 15.02 -10.37 9.11
CA GLU A 236 16.03 -10.16 10.15
C GLU A 236 15.48 -9.34 11.31
N ALA A 237 14.77 -8.24 11.02
CA ALA A 237 14.12 -7.42 12.04
C ALA A 237 13.09 -8.22 12.86
N ARG A 238 12.35 -9.11 12.21
CA ARG A 238 11.43 -10.04 12.89
C ARG A 238 12.18 -10.93 13.88
N ALA A 239 13.34 -11.45 13.48
CA ALA A 239 14.16 -12.30 14.33
C ALA A 239 14.76 -11.52 15.51
N TRP A 240 15.26 -10.30 15.29
CA TRP A 240 15.83 -9.45 16.36
C TRP A 240 14.81 -9.11 17.45
N LEU A 241 13.55 -8.94 17.07
CA LEU A 241 12.45 -8.57 17.96
C LEU A 241 11.74 -9.78 18.59
N ALA A 242 12.14 -11.00 18.25
CA ALA A 242 11.55 -12.21 18.80
C ALA A 242 11.59 -12.20 20.34
N GLY A 243 10.44 -12.52 20.96
CA GLY A 243 10.29 -12.57 22.41
C GLY A 243 10.15 -11.22 23.12
N LEU A 244 9.98 -10.09 22.41
CA LEU A 244 9.67 -8.78 23.01
C LEU A 244 8.17 -8.52 23.24
N GLY A 245 7.29 -9.41 22.75
CA GLY A 245 5.84 -9.31 22.90
C GLY A 245 5.14 -8.74 21.66
N GLU A 246 3.80 -8.72 21.70
CA GLU A 246 2.96 -8.37 20.54
C GLU A 246 2.87 -6.86 20.28
N ARG A 247 3.27 -6.03 21.27
CA ARG A 247 3.26 -4.56 21.18
C ARG A 247 4.37 -3.99 20.28
N VAL A 248 5.31 -4.82 19.83
CA VAL A 248 6.36 -4.42 18.91
C VAL A 248 6.24 -5.18 17.60
N VAL A 249 6.26 -4.44 16.49
CA VAL A 249 6.04 -4.99 15.16
C VAL A 249 7.22 -4.62 14.27
N ALA A 250 7.89 -5.63 13.72
CA ALA A 250 8.84 -5.46 12.63
C ALA A 250 8.07 -5.13 11.34
N LEU A 251 8.49 -4.12 10.61
CA LEU A 251 7.84 -3.66 9.38
C LEU A 251 8.89 -3.41 8.31
N GLY A 252 8.56 -3.80 7.09
CA GLY A 252 9.31 -3.38 5.92
C GLY A 252 8.91 -1.94 5.60
N SER A 253 9.80 -1.21 4.94
CA SER A 253 9.60 0.20 4.60
C SER A 253 8.28 0.47 3.87
N LEU A 254 7.85 -0.45 2.99
CA LEU A 254 6.57 -0.38 2.26
C LEU A 254 5.37 -0.85 3.09
N GLU A 255 5.57 -1.67 4.11
CA GLU A 255 4.50 -2.21 4.97
C GLU A 255 4.09 -1.21 6.06
N ALA A 256 4.96 -0.25 6.39
CA ALA A 256 4.67 0.79 7.37
C ALA A 256 3.52 1.70 6.92
N LYS A 257 3.23 1.76 5.62
CA LYS A 257 2.21 2.64 5.05
C LYS A 257 0.80 2.29 5.57
N GLY A 258 0.04 3.32 5.93
CA GLY A 258 -1.33 3.18 6.44
C GLY A 258 -1.43 2.66 7.88
N LEU A 259 -0.30 2.38 8.53
CA LEU A 259 -0.23 2.02 9.94
C LEU A 259 0.26 3.23 10.75
N GLU A 260 -0.01 3.25 12.04
CA GLU A 260 0.43 4.29 12.97
C GLU A 260 0.85 3.63 14.29
N TYR A 261 1.89 4.18 14.93
CA TYR A 261 2.45 3.63 16.17
C TYR A 261 2.74 4.76 17.16
N ASP A 262 2.54 4.49 18.44
CA ASP A 262 2.87 5.43 19.51
C ASP A 262 4.36 5.78 19.50
N ALA A 263 5.21 4.78 19.26
CA ALA A 263 6.61 5.00 18.96
C ALA A 263 7.04 4.33 17.65
N THR A 264 7.95 4.97 16.92
CA THR A 264 8.58 4.36 15.75
C THR A 264 10.10 4.37 15.89
N LEU A 265 10.72 3.23 15.60
CA LEU A 265 12.15 3.06 15.43
C LEU A 265 12.45 2.89 13.94
N VAL A 266 13.06 3.89 13.32
CA VAL A 266 13.52 3.82 11.92
C VAL A 266 14.99 3.39 11.92
N VAL A 267 15.27 2.25 11.30
CA VAL A 267 16.62 1.65 11.28
C VAL A 267 17.25 1.86 9.92
N SER A 268 18.46 2.40 9.92
CA SER A 268 19.24 2.76 8.74
C SER A 268 18.45 3.55 7.69
N PRO A 269 18.16 4.84 7.94
CA PRO A 269 17.49 5.72 6.99
C PRO A 269 18.04 5.67 5.56
N ALA A 270 19.37 5.66 5.39
CA ALA A 270 20.02 5.52 4.09
C ALA A 270 19.71 4.18 3.44
N GLY A 271 19.68 3.09 4.24
CA GLY A 271 19.26 1.79 3.77
C GLY A 271 17.84 1.79 3.17
N ILE A 272 16.90 2.52 3.78
CA ILE A 272 15.52 2.68 3.26
C ILE A 272 15.49 3.61 2.04
N ALA A 273 16.23 4.72 2.10
CA ALA A 273 16.27 5.71 1.02
C ALA A 273 16.83 5.13 -0.29
N ASP A 274 17.80 4.21 -0.20
CA ASP A 274 18.50 3.64 -1.34
C ASP A 274 17.78 2.43 -1.98
N GLU A 275 16.70 1.91 -1.40
CA GLU A 275 16.03 0.70 -1.91
C GLU A 275 15.46 0.86 -3.31
N SER A 276 15.03 2.08 -3.65
CA SER A 276 14.38 2.38 -4.92
C SER A 276 14.44 3.88 -5.24
N PRO A 277 14.13 4.28 -6.49
CA PRO A 277 14.01 5.69 -6.85
C PRO A 277 12.96 6.48 -6.03
N ALA A 278 12.01 5.78 -5.39
CA ALA A 278 11.02 6.37 -4.50
C ALA A 278 11.42 6.29 -3.01
N GLY A 279 12.62 5.78 -2.68
CA GLY A 279 13.01 5.45 -1.31
C GLY A 279 12.97 6.62 -0.33
N LEU A 280 13.31 7.84 -0.78
CA LEU A 280 13.17 9.05 0.06
C LEU A 280 11.70 9.31 0.47
N ARG A 281 10.74 9.08 -0.42
CA ARG A 281 9.30 9.18 -0.09
C ARG A 281 8.89 8.10 0.90
N VAL A 282 9.42 6.89 0.74
CA VAL A 282 9.18 5.79 1.67
C VAL A 282 9.76 6.10 3.05
N LEU A 283 10.96 6.68 3.12
CA LEU A 283 11.56 7.14 4.37
C LEU A 283 10.71 8.24 5.04
N TYR A 284 10.21 9.22 4.26
CA TYR A 284 9.28 10.22 4.77
C TYR A 284 8.01 9.59 5.38
N VAL A 285 7.43 8.60 4.71
CA VAL A 285 6.29 7.84 5.24
C VAL A 285 6.67 7.13 6.55
N ALA A 286 7.84 6.47 6.60
CA ALA A 286 8.32 5.76 7.78
C ALA A 286 8.50 6.68 9.00
N LEU A 287 9.12 7.84 8.81
CA LEU A 287 9.34 8.83 9.87
C LEU A 287 8.01 9.38 10.42
N THR A 288 7.01 9.56 9.55
CA THR A 288 5.68 10.08 9.92
C THR A 288 4.73 9.03 10.51
N ARG A 289 5.19 7.81 10.80
CA ARG A 289 4.38 6.79 11.49
C ARG A 289 4.30 6.96 13.00
N ALA A 290 5.22 7.75 13.57
CA ALA A 290 5.26 8.01 15.00
C ALA A 290 4.20 9.04 15.41
N THR A 291 3.29 8.64 16.30
CA THR A 291 2.29 9.53 16.90
C THR A 291 2.72 10.07 18.27
N GLN A 292 3.82 9.62 18.87
CA GLN A 292 4.35 10.23 20.10
C GLN A 292 5.87 10.34 20.11
N ARG A 293 6.59 9.25 19.82
CA ARG A 293 8.06 9.18 19.93
C ARG A 293 8.69 8.65 18.65
N LEU A 294 9.76 9.31 18.20
CA LEU A 294 10.59 8.84 17.09
C LEU A 294 12.00 8.51 17.60
N THR A 295 12.53 7.36 17.18
CA THR A 295 13.94 7.03 17.32
C THR A 295 14.50 6.65 15.96
N VAL A 296 15.65 7.21 15.61
CA VAL A 296 16.40 6.86 14.41
C VAL A 296 17.68 6.14 14.84
N LEU A 297 17.87 4.94 14.33
CA LEU A 297 19.07 4.14 14.56
C LEU A 297 19.92 4.13 13.28
N SER A 298 20.97 4.93 13.28
CA SER A 298 21.97 5.03 12.23
C SER A 298 22.82 3.77 12.20
N ALA A 299 22.96 3.14 11.03
CA ALA A 299 23.86 2.03 10.78
C ALA A 299 25.06 2.51 9.94
N GLU A 300 25.88 1.57 9.46
CA GLU A 300 27.14 1.86 8.76
C GLU A 300 26.98 2.81 7.55
N ARG A 301 25.86 2.73 6.83
CA ARG A 301 25.60 3.55 5.63
C ARG A 301 25.18 4.99 5.93
N ASP A 302 24.80 5.28 7.17
CA ASP A 302 24.11 6.53 7.51
C ASP A 302 25.06 7.69 7.83
N ALA A 303 26.36 7.42 7.96
CA ALA A 303 27.41 8.40 8.28
C ALA A 303 26.97 9.41 9.37
N PRO A 304 26.64 8.92 10.59
CA PRO A 304 26.14 9.77 11.66
C PRO A 304 27.19 10.76 12.16
N ASP A 305 26.74 11.93 12.60
CA ASP A 305 27.58 12.90 13.30
C ASP A 305 27.84 12.51 14.78
N ALA A 306 28.45 13.41 15.55
CA ALA A 306 28.76 13.20 16.95
C ALA A 306 27.52 13.00 17.84
N ASP A 307 26.36 13.53 17.42
CA ASP A 307 25.07 13.39 18.12
C ASP A 307 24.26 12.20 17.58
N GLY A 308 24.82 11.44 16.63
CA GLY A 308 24.21 10.25 16.04
C GLY A 308 23.26 10.54 14.88
N VAL A 309 23.13 11.82 14.47
CA VAL A 309 22.21 12.25 13.41
C VAL A 309 22.76 11.80 12.06
N PRO A 310 22.02 11.01 11.27
CA PRO A 310 22.47 10.52 9.98
C PRO A 310 22.56 11.66 8.95
N ASP A 311 23.44 11.53 7.96
CA ASP A 311 23.66 12.55 6.90
C ASP A 311 22.38 13.05 6.25
N LEU A 312 21.45 12.13 5.96
CA LEU A 312 20.15 12.43 5.35
C LEU A 312 19.21 13.31 6.21
N LEU A 313 19.48 13.42 7.52
CA LEU A 313 18.67 14.20 8.47
C LEU A 313 19.43 15.41 9.05
N ARG A 314 20.62 15.70 8.52
CA ARG A 314 21.37 16.93 8.81
C ARG A 314 20.82 18.08 7.96
N GLU A 315 21.18 19.32 8.36
CA GLU A 315 20.85 20.53 7.60
C GLU A 315 21.75 20.71 6.37
#